data_AF-A0A3A3G6R5-F1
#
_entry.id   AF-A0A3A3G6R5-F1
#
_cell.length_a   1.000
_cell.length_b   1.000
_cell.length_c   1.000
_cell.angle_alpha   90.00
_cell.angle_beta   90.00
_cell.angle_gamma   90.00
#
_symmetry.space_group_name_H-M   'P 1'
#
loop_
_entity.id
_entity.type
_entity.pdbx_description
1 polymer ?
#
loop_
_entity_poly.entity_id
_entity_poly.type
_entity_poly.pdbx_seq_one_letter_code
_entity_poly.pdbx_strand_id
1 'polypeptide(L)' 'METTRIHEIPVAPVKERRRMSQAGLLDSAIRMVAQLTTSNDLHTRTIANRAMADLQKMRHEMPKRRQFDSTARHR' A
#
# COMPACT_ATOMS: atom_id res chain seq x y z
N MET A 1 6.32 35.54 -31.86
CA MET A 1 7.16 34.69 -30.98
C MET A 1 6.43 34.57 -29.66
N GLU A 2 5.65 33.50 -29.49
CA GLU A 2 4.84 33.27 -28.29
C GLU A 2 5.65 32.44 -27.30
N THR A 3 5.97 33.04 -26.15
CA THR A 3 6.63 32.35 -25.05
C THR A 3 5.57 31.65 -24.22
N THR A 4 5.46 30.33 -24.40
CA THR A 4 4.61 29.46 -23.58
C THR A 4 5.05 29.54 -22.11
N ARG A 5 4.26 30.22 -21.29
CA ARG A 5 4.38 30.18 -19.82
C ARG A 5 4.01 28.76 -19.36
N ILE A 6 5.01 28.01 -18.95
CA ILE A 6 4.83 26.72 -18.27
C ILE A 6 4.18 27.04 -16.93
N HIS A 7 2.91 26.68 -16.77
CA HIS A 7 2.25 26.65 -15.48
C HIS A 7 2.89 25.53 -14.66
N GLU A 8 3.83 25.89 -13.78
CA GLU A 8 4.32 25.02 -12.73
C GLU A 8 3.14 24.68 -11.81
N ILE A 9 2.62 23.47 -11.95
CA ILE A 9 1.63 22.92 -11.02
C ILE A 9 2.35 22.82 -9.67
N PRO A 10 1.89 23.50 -8.61
CA PRO A 10 2.50 23.39 -7.31
C PRO A 10 2.27 21.95 -6.82
N VAL A 11 3.32 21.13 -6.90
CA VAL A 11 3.35 19.80 -6.30
C VAL A 11 3.29 20.02 -4.79
N ALA A 12 2.08 19.91 -4.24
CA ALA A 12 1.82 20.04 -2.82
C ALA A 12 2.81 19.16 -2.04
N PRO A 13 3.38 19.66 -0.93
CA PRO A 13 4.47 19.00 -0.23
C PRO A 13 4.00 17.63 0.26
N VAL A 14 4.73 16.59 -0.17
CA VAL A 14 4.63 15.17 0.22
C VAL A 14 5.03 15.00 1.71
N LYS A 15 4.53 15.84 2.61
CA LYS A 15 4.96 15.91 4.02
C LYS A 15 4.20 14.96 4.94
N GLU A 16 3.21 14.23 4.43
CA GLU A 16 2.40 13.34 5.26
C GLU A 16 2.22 11.94 4.65
N ARG A 17 3.29 11.40 4.04
CA ARG A 17 3.45 9.94 4.00
C ARG A 17 3.66 9.47 5.44
N ARG A 18 2.55 9.38 6.21
CA ARG A 18 2.51 8.72 7.52
C ARG A 18 3.34 7.45 7.38
N ARG A 19 4.35 7.31 8.23
CA ARG A 19 5.26 6.15 8.28
C ARG A 19 4.45 4.90 8.65
N MET A 20 3.59 4.42 7.75
CA MET A 20 2.91 3.16 7.93
C MET A 20 3.99 2.08 7.80
N SER A 21 4.03 1.19 8.79
CA SER A 21 4.86 0.00 8.69
C SER A 21 4.50 -0.74 7.39
N GLN A 22 5.46 -1.45 6.81
CA GLN A 22 5.22 -2.25 5.60
C GLN A 22 3.98 -3.16 5.74
N ALA A 23 3.76 -3.70 6.94
CA ALA A 23 2.55 -4.46 7.29
C ALA A 23 1.27 -3.61 7.21
N GLY A 24 1.29 -2.38 7.73
CA GLY A 24 0.15 -1.47 7.63
C GLY A 24 -0.18 -1.07 6.19
N LEU A 25 0.84 -0.88 5.35
CA LEU A 25 0.65 -0.62 3.91
C LEU A 25 0.00 -1.83 3.21
N LEU A 26 0.46 -3.05 3.54
CA LEU A 26 -0.11 -4.28 3.01
C LEU A 26 -1.57 -4.49 3.43
N ASP A 27 -1.87 -4.29 4.71
CA ASP A 27 -3.25 -4.38 5.22
C ASP A 27 -4.16 -3.29 4.59
N SER A 28 -3.62 -2.10 4.30
CA SER A 28 -4.35 -1.05 3.58
C SER A 28 -4.63 -1.44 2.13
N ALA A 29 -3.64 -2.02 1.44
CA ALA A 29 -3.80 -2.51 0.07
C ALA A 29 -4.87 -3.60 -0.02
N ILE A 30 -4.86 -4.57 0.90
CA ILE A 30 -5.87 -5.63 0.98
C ILE A 30 -7.28 -5.04 1.10
N ARG A 31 -7.49 -4.03 1.96
CA ARG A 31 -8.80 -3.38 2.12
C ARG A 31 -9.26 -2.70 0.84
N MET A 32 -8.36 -1.98 0.15
CA MET A 32 -8.69 -1.31 -1.11
C MET A 32 -9.07 -2.32 -2.20
N VAL A 33 -8.29 -3.39 -2.37
CA VAL A 33 -8.59 -4.40 -3.39
C VAL A 33 -9.87 -5.17 -3.06
N ALA A 34 -10.15 -5.43 -1.78
CA ALA A 34 -11.41 -6.04 -1.37
C ALA A 34 -12.64 -5.25 -1.86
N GLN A 35 -12.59 -3.91 -1.84
CA GLN A 35 -13.68 -3.09 -2.39
C GLN A 35 -13.86 -3.24 -3.90
N LEU A 36 -12.79 -3.56 -4.63
CA LEU A 36 -12.85 -3.78 -6.08
C LEU A 36 -13.41 -5.16 -6.45
N THR A 37 -13.38 -6.14 -5.53
CA THR A 37 -13.98 -7.47 -5.76
C THR A 37 -15.51 -7.42 -5.85
N THR A 38 -16.13 -6.38 -5.30
CA THR A 38 -17.58 -6.13 -5.41
C THR A 38 -17.95 -5.28 -6.62
N SER A 39 -17.00 -4.97 -7.51
CA SER A 39 -17.28 -4.22 -8.74
C SER A 39 -18.23 -4.98 -9.67
N ASN A 40 -19.13 -4.25 -10.34
CA ASN A 40 -20.02 -4.78 -11.38
C ASN A 40 -19.27 -5.10 -12.67
N ASP A 41 -18.10 -4.51 -12.88
CA ASP A 41 -17.26 -4.82 -14.03
C ASP A 41 -16.52 -6.16 -13.82
N LEU A 42 -16.78 -7.12 -14.72
CA LEU A 42 -16.22 -8.46 -14.64
C LEU A 42 -14.68 -8.44 -14.74
N HIS A 43 -14.13 -7.54 -15.54
CA HIS A 43 -12.68 -7.43 -15.73
C HIS A 43 -12.01 -6.95 -14.44
N THR A 44 -12.52 -5.85 -13.87
CA THR A 44 -12.09 -5.30 -12.58
C THR A 44 -12.18 -6.35 -11.47
N ARG A 45 -13.30 -7.07 -11.37
CA ARG A 45 -13.47 -8.12 -10.36
C ARG A 45 -12.47 -9.26 -10.52
N THR A 46 -12.19 -9.67 -11.76
CA THR A 46 -11.22 -10.74 -12.05
C THR A 46 -9.81 -10.33 -11.63
N ILE A 47 -9.40 -9.10 -11.97
CA ILE A 47 -8.11 -8.55 -11.56
C ILE A 47 -8.04 -8.40 -10.04
N ALA A 48 -9.09 -7.88 -9.40
CA ALA A 48 -9.17 -7.70 -7.96
C ALA A 48 -9.04 -9.03 -7.21
N ASN A 49 -9.70 -10.09 -7.68
CA ASN A 49 -9.59 -11.42 -7.09
C ASN A 49 -8.17 -11.99 -7.19
N ARG A 50 -7.48 -11.78 -8.32
CA ARG A 50 -6.08 -12.18 -8.48
C ARG A 50 -5.16 -11.40 -7.55
N ALA A 51 -5.31 -10.08 -7.52
CA ALA A 51 -4.52 -9.21 -6.64
C ALA A 51 -4.76 -9.54 -5.16
N MET A 52 -5.99 -9.90 -4.76
CA MET A 52 -6.28 -10.35 -3.40
C MET A 52 -5.51 -11.61 -3.02
N ALA A 53 -5.43 -12.60 -3.91
CA ALA A 53 -4.67 -13.82 -3.66
C ALA A 53 -3.17 -13.53 -3.48
N ASP A 54 -2.60 -12.68 -4.34
CA ASP A 54 -1.19 -12.29 -4.28
C ASP A 54 -0.87 -11.53 -2.99
N LEU A 55 -1.73 -10.59 -2.58
CA LEU A 55 -1.56 -9.82 -1.34
C LEU A 55 -1.69 -10.71 -0.09
N GLN A 56 -2.61 -11.68 -0.10
CA GLN A 56 -2.73 -12.65 1.01
C GLN A 56 -1.50 -13.54 1.12
N LYS A 57 -0.94 -13.99 0.00
CA LYS A 57 0.31 -14.74 -0.04
C LYS A 57 1.47 -13.92 0.53
N MET A 58 1.64 -12.68 0.07
CA MET A 58 2.64 -11.77 0.63
C MET A 58 2.48 -11.54 2.13
N ARG A 59 1.23 -11.44 2.62
CA ARG A 59 0.96 -11.28 4.06
C ARG A 59 1.37 -12.49 4.88
N HIS A 60 1.26 -13.69 4.30
CA HIS A 60 1.69 -14.93 4.94
C HIS A 60 3.22 -15.09 4.91
N GLU A 61 3.86 -14.68 3.82
CA GLU A 61 5.31 -14.73 3.64
C GLU A 61 6.06 -13.63 4.39
N MET A 62 5.40 -12.51 4.72
CA MET A 62 5.99 -11.51 5.60
C MET A 62 6.32 -12.17 6.94
N PRO A 63 7.61 -12.22 7.33
CA PRO A 63 7.98 -12.76 8.62
C PRO A 63 7.22 -11.96 9.68
N LYS A 64 6.36 -12.62 10.45
CA LYS A 64 5.83 -12.07 11.69
C LYS A 64 7.07 -11.62 12.45
N ARG A 65 7.30 -10.30 12.55
CA ARG A 65 8.44 -9.76 13.29
C ARG A 65 8.39 -10.41 14.66
N ARG A 66 9.23 -11.43 14.86
CA ARG A 66 9.45 -12.06 16.15
C ARG A 66 9.83 -10.87 17.01
N GLN A 67 9.04 -10.59 18.04
CA GLN A 67 9.38 -9.58 19.03
C GLN A 67 10.69 -10.03 19.68
N PHE A 68 11.80 -9.69 19.06
CA PHE A 68 13.14 -10.02 19.50
C PHE A 68 13.81 -8.71 19.83
N ASP A 69 13.21 -7.98 20.78
CA ASP A 69 13.83 -6.79 21.36
C ASP A 69 13.34 -6.54 22.80
N SER A 70 13.23 -7.63 23.57
CA SER A 70 12.92 -7.56 25.02
C SER A 70 14.07 -8.06 25.90
N THR A 71 15.22 -8.43 25.33
CA THR A 71 16.38 -8.93 26.11
C THR A 71 17.66 -8.10 25.96
N ALA A 72 17.65 -6.98 25.22
CA ALA A 72 18.83 -6.11 25.07
C ALA A 72 18.95 -5.02 26.18
N ARG A 73 18.20 -5.12 27.29
CA ARG A 73 18.25 -4.15 28.41
C ARG A 73 18.65 -4.72 29.77
N HIS A 74 19.20 -5.94 29.81
CA HIS A 74 19.86 -6.44 31.01
C HIS A 74 21.19 -7.08 30.67
N ARG A 75 22.22 -6.23 30.52
CA ARG A 75 23.60 -6.55 30.91
C ARG A 75 24.40 -5.25 31.06
#